data_AF-A0A5K1HBH2-F1
#
_entry.id   AF-A0A5K1HBH2-F1
#
_cell.length_a   1.000
_cell.length_b   1.000
_cell.length_c   1.000
_cell.angle_alpha   90.00
_cell.angle_beta   90.00
_cell.angle_gamma   90.00
#
_symmetry.space_group_name_H-M   'P 1'
#
loop_
_entity.id
_entity.type
_entity.pdbx_description
1 polymer ?
#
loop_
_entity_poly.entity_id
_entity_poly.type
_entity_poly.pdbx_seq_one_letter_code
_entity_poly.pdbx_strand_id
1 'polypeptide(L)' 'MEGYSYAHKNKCVTVFSAPNYCYRCGNQAAALEFGDTLEINYQKYDPSPKEKETEPTRRVPEYFL' A
#
# COMPACT_ATOMS: atom_id res chain seq x y z
N MET A 1 4.92 -6.76 4.11
CA MET A 1 4.96 -5.47 4.85
C MET A 1 3.54 -4.94 4.95
N GLU A 2 3.06 -4.63 6.16
CA GLU A 2 1.63 -4.47 6.49
C GLU A 2 1.05 -3.07 6.27
N GLY A 3 1.72 -2.19 5.51
CA GLY A 3 1.26 -0.83 5.28
C GLY A 3 1.49 0.14 6.44
N TYR A 4 1.91 -0.31 7.62
CA TYR A 4 2.43 0.55 8.69
C TYR A 4 3.50 -0.14 9.53
N SER A 5 4.28 0.63 10.30
CA SER A 5 5.27 0.11 11.24
C SER A 5 5.55 1.12 12.35
N TYR A 6 5.67 0.63 13.58
CA TYR A 6 6.08 1.44 14.74
C TYR A 6 7.59 1.38 14.94
N ALA A 7 8.16 2.53 15.30
CA ALA A 7 9.56 2.68 15.66
C ALA A 7 9.71 3.57 16.91
N HIS A 8 10.94 3.68 17.41
CA HIS A 8 11.29 4.59 18.51
C HIS A 8 10.42 4.39 19.78
N LYS A 9 10.27 3.14 20.23
CA LYS A 9 9.44 2.77 21.40
C LYS A 9 7.96 3.19 21.23
N ASN A 10 7.39 2.90 20.07
CA ASN A 10 6.01 3.24 19.68
C ASN A 10 5.69 4.74 19.71
N LYS A 11 6.71 5.60 19.60
CA LYS A 11 6.53 7.06 19.54
C LYS A 11 6.47 7.61 18.12
N CYS A 12 6.86 6.81 17.14
CA CYS A 12 6.83 7.16 15.73
C CYS A 12 6.16 6.02 14.97
N VAL A 13 5.21 6.36 14.11
CA VAL A 13 4.60 5.42 13.18
C VAL A 13 4.86 5.87 11.75
N THR A 14 5.31 4.93 10.92
CA THR A 14 5.33 5.08 9.48
C THR A 14 4.06 4.46 8.92
N VAL A 15 3.29 5.20 8.13
CA VAL A 15 2.09 4.71 7.43
C VAL A 15 2.33 4.84 5.93
N PHE A 16 1.96 3.81 5.18
CA PHE A 16 2.16 3.71 3.75
C PHE A 16 0.86 3.26 3.07
N SER A 17 0.34 4.12 2.18
CA SER A 17 -1.02 3.99 1.63
C SER A 17 -1.06 3.53 0.16
N ALA A 18 0.07 3.04 -0.37
CA ALA A 18 0.15 2.53 -1.74
C ALA A 18 0.36 1.00 -1.74
N PRO A 19 -0.68 0.19 -1.98
CA PRO A 19 -0.54 -1.26 -1.96
C PRO A 19 0.14 -1.74 -3.25
N ASN A 20 0.93 -2.81 -3.15
CA ASN A 20 1.80 -3.33 -4.20
C ASN A 20 2.58 -2.21 -4.92
N TYR A 21 3.39 -1.48 -4.15
CA TYR A 21 4.12 -0.32 -4.64
C TYR A 21 4.89 -0.64 -5.92
N CYS A 22 4.68 0.21 -6.94
CA CYS A 22 5.25 0.08 -8.28
C CYS A 22 5.04 -1.29 -8.94
N TYR A 23 4.00 -2.04 -8.55
CA TYR A 23 3.71 -3.41 -9.01
C TYR A 23 4.82 -4.44 -8.73
N ARG A 24 5.74 -4.14 -7.81
CA ARG A 24 6.92 -4.98 -7.51
C ARG A 24 6.98 -5.43 -6.06
N CYS A 25 6.60 -4.55 -5.14
CA CYS A 25 6.93 -4.75 -3.73
C CYS A 25 5.97 -5.70 -3.00
N GLY A 26 4.76 -5.94 -3.52
CA GLY A 26 3.78 -6.83 -2.89
C GLY A 26 3.40 -6.43 -1.45
N ASN A 27 3.61 -5.17 -1.06
CA ASN A 27 3.24 -4.67 0.26
C ASN A 27 1.72 -4.42 0.34
N GLN A 28 1.16 -4.53 1.55
CA GLN A 28 -0.17 -4.00 1.84
C GLN A 28 -0.08 -2.48 2.08
N ALA A 29 -1.21 -1.80 1.98
CA ALA A 29 -1.36 -0.42 2.38
C ALA A 29 -2.19 -0.29 3.66
N ALA A 30 -2.03 0.85 4.32
CA ALA A 30 -2.84 1.22 5.47
C ALA A 30 -3.26 2.69 5.41
N ALA A 31 -4.41 2.98 6.02
CA ALA A 31 -4.85 4.31 6.43
C ALA A 31 -4.93 4.34 7.96
N LEU A 32 -4.49 5.45 8.56
CA LEU A 32 -4.55 5.69 10.00
C LEU A 32 -5.73 6.61 10.31
N GLU A 33 -6.64 6.12 11.13
CA GLU A 33 -7.82 6.82 11.62
C GLU A 33 -7.64 7.18 13.10
N PHE A 34 -8.08 8.38 13.47
CA PHE A 34 -8.16 8.83 14.86
C PHE A 34 -9.63 9.02 15.22
N GLY A 35 -10.09 8.32 16.27
CA GLY A 35 -11.42 8.57 16.82
C GLY A 35 -11.44 9.75 17.78
N ASP A 36 -12.63 10.07 18.31
CA ASP A 36 -12.88 11.28 19.11
C ASP A 36 -12.04 11.34 20.40
N THR A 37 -11.64 10.17 20.92
CA THR A 37 -10.80 10.05 22.13
C THR A 37 -9.31 9.83 21.84
N LEU A 38 -8.85 10.10 20.60
CA LEU A 38 -7.51 9.78 20.10
C LEU A 38 -7.19 8.28 20.10
N GLU A 39 -8.22 7.44 20.06
CA GLU A 39 -8.09 6.03 19.71
C GLU A 39 -7.55 5.90 18.28
N ILE A 40 -6.50 5.10 18.14
CA ILE A 40 -5.78 4.89 16.87
C ILE A 40 -6.31 3.61 16.23
N ASN A 41 -6.85 3.71 15.02
CA ASN A 41 -7.30 2.57 14.22
C ASN A 41 -6.56 2.51 12.87
N TYR A 42 -6.18 1.31 12.43
CA TYR A 42 -5.52 1.12 11.15
C TYR A 42 -6.41 0.32 10.20
N GLN A 43 -6.83 0.96 9.11
CA GLN A 43 -7.55 0.29 8.04
C GLN A 43 -6.53 -0.23 7.01
N LYS A 44 -6.28 -1.54 7.00
CA LYS A 44 -5.40 -2.22 6.03
C LYS A 44 -6.19 -2.62 4.78
N TYR A 45 -5.56 -2.49 3.61
CA TYR A 45 -6.16 -2.88 2.34
C TYR A 45 -5.12 -3.37 1.32
N ASP A 46 -5.59 -4.24 0.44
CA ASP A 46 -4.84 -4.81 -0.68
C ASP A 46 -5.04 -3.95 -1.95
N PRO A 47 -4.26 -4.18 -3.03
CA PRO A 47 -4.48 -3.50 -4.30
C PRO A 47 -5.89 -3.76 -4.80
N SER A 48 -6.48 -2.74 -5.42
CA SER A 48 -7.77 -2.89 -6.10
C SER A 48 -7.71 -4.08 -7.07
N PRO A 49 -8.79 -4.89 -7.17
CA PRO A 49 -8.87 -5.92 -8.20
C PRO A 49 -8.56 -5.32 -9.56
N LYS A 50 -7.76 -6.02 -10.36
CA LYS A 50 -7.59 -5.66 -11.76
C LYS A 50 -8.92 -5.88 -12.45
N GLU A 51 -9.45 -4.87 -13.13
CA GLU A 51 -10.45 -5.10 -14.17
C GLU A 51 -9.86 -6.11 -15.16
N LYS A 52 -10.67 -7.04 -15.68
CA LYS A 52 -10.21 -8.01 -16.69
C LYS A 52 -9.49 -7.23 -17.77
N GLU A 53 -8.18 -7.44 -17.88
CA GLU A 53 -7.34 -6.73 -18.83
C GLU A 53 -7.97 -6.91 -20.23
N THR A 54 -8.55 -5.84 -20.79
CA THR A 54 -8.55 -5.72 -22.24
C THR A 54 -7.10 -5.78 -22.64
N GLU A 55 -6.71 -6.82 -23.37
CA GLU A 55 -5.32 -7.12 -23.72
C GLU A 55 -4.58 -5.82 -24.05
N PRO A 56 -3.55 -5.43 -23.28
CA PRO A 56 -2.82 -4.22 -23.57
C PRO A 56 -2.05 -4.46 -24.88
N THR A 57 -2.45 -3.77 -25.97
CA THR A 57 -1.72 -3.77 -27.25
C THR A 57 -0.33 -3.16 -27.16
N ARG A 58 0.09 -2.69 -25.99
CA ARG A 58 1.32 -1.92 -25.82
C ARG A 58 2.46 -2.84 -25.36
N ARG A 59 3.20 -3.36 -26.34
CA ARG A 59 4.51 -4.01 -26.13
C ARG A 59 5.40 -3.05 -25.32
N VAL A 60 5.86 -3.50 -24.16
CA VAL A 60 6.87 -2.77 -23.38
C VAL A 60 8.19 -2.85 -24.15
N PRO A 61 8.90 -1.74 -24.40
CA PRO A 61 10.21 -1.78 -25.04
C PRO A 61 11.22 -2.58 -24.22
N GLU A 62 12.09 -3.34 -24.89
CA GLU A 62 13.06 -4.26 -24.26
C GLU A 62 14.05 -3.57 -23.30
N TYR A 63 14.25 -2.25 -23.42
CA TYR A 63 15.22 -1.52 -22.58
C TYR A 63 14.78 -1.36 -21.11
N PHE A 64 13.54 -1.72 -20.75
CA PHE A 64 13.04 -1.68 -19.37
C PHE A 64 13.17 -3.01 -18.62
N LEU A 65 13.79 -4.04 -19.22
CA LEU A 65 14.10 -5.33 -18.59
C LEU A 65 15.51 -5.35 -17.97
#